data_AF-A0A7R8ZUN7-F1
#
_entry.id   AF-A0A7R8ZUN7-F1
#
_cell.length_a   1.000
_cell.length_b   1.000
_cell.length_c   1.000
_cell.angle_alpha   90.00
_cell.angle_beta   90.00
_cell.angle_gamma   90.00
#
_symmetry.space_group_name_H-M   'P 1'
#
loop_
_entity.id
_entity.type
_entity.pdbx_description
1 polymer ?
#
loop_
_entity_poly.entity_id
_entity_poly.type
_entity_poly.pdbx_seq_one_letter_code
_entity_poly.pdbx_strand_id
1 'polypeptide(L)'
;MQPGDVPVTYADVDELIADVGFKPATEVEDGLERFSDVTFSMKDNRMDVHKKRAEPWTVTLVDTGDNSMTGGRLGRVANYLREEEAFCFTYGD
;
A
#
# COMPACT_ATOMS: atom_id res chain seq x y z
N MET A 1 -15.93 -15.48 8.27
CA MET A 1 -16.20 -15.60 6.82
C MET A 1 -17.53 -14.91 6.55
N GLN A 2 -17.47 -13.69 6.02
CA GLN A 2 -18.62 -12.89 5.60
C GLN A 2 -19.11 -13.34 4.20
N PRO A 3 -20.36 -13.05 3.84
CA PRO A 3 -20.86 -13.30 2.49
C PRO A 3 -20.07 -12.45 1.47
N GLY A 4 -19.25 -13.10 0.65
CA GLY A 4 -18.35 -12.44 -0.31
C GLY A 4 -16.87 -12.77 -0.11
N ASP A 5 -16.51 -13.36 1.02
CA ASP A 5 -15.14 -13.82 1.27
C ASP A 5 -14.80 -14.98 0.33
N VAL A 6 -13.76 -14.80 -0.48
CA VAL A 6 -13.15 -15.89 -1.24
C VAL A 6 -12.19 -16.64 -0.30
N PRO A 7 -12.28 -17.98 -0.17
CA PRO A 7 -11.55 -18.71 0.87
C PRO A 7 -10.02 -18.56 0.76
N VAL A 8 -9.51 -18.43 -0.46
CA VAL A 8 -8.14 -18.08 -0.86
C VAL A 8 -8.23 -17.57 -2.30
N THR A 9 -7.73 -16.37 -2.58
CA THR A 9 -7.53 -15.90 -3.97
C THR A 9 -6.08 -16.07 -4.36
N TYR A 10 -5.82 -16.85 -5.41
CA TYR A 10 -4.57 -16.79 -6.15
C TYR A 10 -4.75 -15.78 -7.28
N ALA A 11 -3.92 -14.73 -7.30
CA ALA A 11 -3.84 -13.83 -8.43
C ALA A 11 -2.75 -14.33 -9.37
N ASP A 12 -3.13 -14.71 -10.58
CA ASP A 12 -2.15 -14.86 -11.66
C ASP A 12 -1.66 -13.47 -12.06
N VAL A 13 -0.36 -13.23 -11.88
CA VAL A 13 0.29 -11.94 -12.09
C VAL A 13 1.27 -11.98 -13.27
N ASP A 14 1.27 -13.05 -14.07
CA ASP A 14 2.23 -13.21 -15.17
C ASP A 14 2.09 -12.12 -16.22
N GLU A 15 0.86 -11.74 -16.59
CA GLU A 15 0.60 -10.62 -17.51
C GLU A 15 1.03 -9.28 -16.90
N LEU A 16 0.78 -9.06 -15.60
CA LEU A 16 1.18 -7.84 -14.90
C LEU A 16 2.70 -7.69 -14.82
N ILE A 17 3.42 -8.79 -14.57
CA ILE A 17 4.89 -8.79 -14.55
C ILE A 17 5.44 -8.51 -15.95
N ALA A 18 4.82 -9.05 -17.00
CA ALA A 18 5.21 -8.79 -18.39
C ALA A 18 5.02 -7.31 -18.77
N ASP A 19 3.91 -6.70 -18.37
CA ASP A 19 3.58 -5.31 -18.69
C ASP A 19 4.40 -4.29 -17.90
N VAL A 20 4.61 -4.53 -16.61
CA VAL A 20 5.33 -3.59 -15.71
C VAL A 20 6.85 -3.84 -15.73
N GLY A 21 7.29 -5.04 -16.14
CA GLY A 21 8.70 -5.43 -16.13
C GLY A 21 9.30 -5.56 -14.73
N PHE A 22 8.47 -5.48 -13.68
CA PHE A 22 8.91 -5.53 -12.30
C PHE A 22 8.67 -6.93 -11.73
N LYS A 23 9.75 -7.59 -11.33
CA LYS A 23 9.71 -8.81 -10.54
C LYS A 23 10.63 -8.64 -9.33
N PRO A 24 10.10 -8.54 -8.11
CA PRO A 24 10.96 -8.41 -6.93
C PRO A 24 11.82 -9.66 -6.79
N ALA A 25 13.14 -9.48 -6.81
CA ALA A 25 14.10 -10.56 -6.58
C ALA A 25 14.29 -10.86 -5.08
N THR A 26 13.63 -10.10 -4.21
CA THR A 26 13.63 -10.29 -2.75
C THR A 26 12.43 -11.14 -2.38
N GLU A 27 12.66 -12.20 -1.60
CA GLU A 27 11.59 -13.05 -1.07
C GLU A 27 10.63 -12.25 -0.19
N VAL A 28 9.37 -12.67 -0.10
CA VAL A 28 8.33 -11.94 0.66
C VAL A 28 8.72 -11.81 2.14
N GLU A 29 9.27 -12.87 2.74
CA GLU A 29 9.75 -12.86 4.13
C GLU A 29 10.89 -11.85 4.33
N ASP A 30 11.87 -11.83 3.42
CA ASP A 30 12.98 -10.88 3.42
C ASP A 30 12.50 -9.44 3.18
N GLY A 31 11.47 -9.26 2.35
CA GLY A 31 10.83 -7.96 2.12
C GLY A 31 10.14 -7.46 3.38
N LEU A 32 9.45 -8.35 4.09
CA LEU A 32 8.74 -8.03 5.33
C LEU A 32 9.68 -7.58 6.45
N GLU A 33 10.82 -8.25 6.60
CA GLU A 33 11.86 -7.86 7.58
C GLU A 33 12.58 -6.56 7.22
N ARG A 34 12.53 -6.15 5.94
CA ARG A 34 13.20 -4.93 5.43
C ARG A 34 12.36 -3.67 5.54
N PHE A 35 11.05 -3.77 5.79
CA PHE A 35 10.24 -2.57 6.00
C PHE A 35 10.75 -1.84 7.25
N SER A 36 11.11 -0.58 7.06
CA SER A 36 11.82 0.18 8.09
C SER A 36 10.96 0.32 9.34
N ASP A 37 11.53 0.03 10.51
CA ASP A 37 10.88 0.31 11.79
C ASP A 37 10.71 1.83 11.93
N VAL A 38 9.46 2.32 12.03
CA VAL A 38 9.15 3.75 12.17
C VAL A 38 8.40 4.01 13.48
N THR A 39 8.75 5.09 14.18
CA THR A 39 8.00 5.60 15.33
C THR A 39 7.44 6.98 15.03
N PHE A 40 6.14 7.15 15.23
CA PHE A 40 5.46 8.44 15.13
C PHE A 40 5.20 9.00 16.53
N SER A 41 5.89 10.08 16.91
CA SER A 41 5.51 10.89 18.07
C SER A 41 4.49 11.93 17.65
N MET A 42 3.21 11.65 17.89
CA MET A 42 2.13 12.59 17.61
C MET A 42 2.19 13.84 18.49
N LYS A 43 2.74 13.72 19.70
CA LYS A 43 2.94 14.85 20.63
C LYS A 43 3.92 15.87 20.09
N ASP A 44 5.00 15.39 19.47
CA ASP A 44 6.10 16.23 18.99
C ASP A 44 6.04 16.44 17.46
N ASN A 45 5.00 15.90 16.80
CA ASN A 45 4.86 15.84 15.35
C ASN A 45 6.13 15.35 14.63
N ARG A 46 6.75 14.29 15.17
CA ARG A 46 8.06 13.77 14.75
C ARG A 46 7.96 12.31 14.33
N MET A 47 8.63 11.98 13.23
CA MET A 47 8.79 10.60 12.75
C MET A 47 10.26 10.17 12.87
N ASP A 48 10.51 9.06 13.56
CA ASP A 48 11.84 8.46 13.70
C ASP A 48 11.90 7.16 12.90
N VAL A 49 12.90 7.05 12.01
CA VAL A 49 13.17 5.84 11.23
C VAL A 49 14.36 5.12 11.84
N HIS A 50 14.15 3.94 12.43
CA HIS A 50 15.17 3.22 13.20
C HIS A 50 16.15 2.43 12.32
N LYS A 51 15.74 2.03 11.10
CA LYS A 51 16.60 1.36 10.12
C LYS A 51 16.56 2.08 8.77
N LYS A 52 17.70 2.67 8.36
CA LYS A 52 17.84 3.49 7.14
C LYS A 52 18.01 2.65 5.86
N ARG A 53 17.12 1.69 5.63
CA ARG A 53 16.96 1.04 4.31
C ARG A 53 15.56 1.31 3.78
N ALA A 54 15.16 2.58 3.81
CA ALA A 54 13.93 3.00 3.18
C ALA A 54 14.16 3.01 1.67
N GLU A 55 13.35 2.23 0.95
CA GLU A 55 13.19 2.38 -0.50
C GLU A 55 12.76 3.84 -0.80
N PRO A 56 13.07 4.39 -2.00
CA PRO A 56 12.79 5.79 -2.35
C PRO A 56 11.30 6.03 -2.64
N TRP A 57 10.43 5.55 -1.76
CA TRP A 57 8.98 5.69 -1.84
C TRP A 57 8.53 7.01 -1.21
N THR A 58 7.53 7.62 -1.83
CA THR A 58 6.74 8.68 -1.22
C THR A 58 5.44 8.05 -0.69
N VAL A 59 5.19 8.17 0.61
CA VAL A 59 4.01 7.59 1.26
C VAL A 59 3.13 8.71 1.81
N THR A 60 1.86 8.71 1.40
CA THR A 60 0.84 9.67 1.89
C THR A 60 -0.20 8.93 2.71
N LEU A 61 -0.31 9.23 4.00
CA LEU A 61 -1.35 8.71 4.88
C LEU A 61 -2.55 9.65 4.86
N VAL A 62 -3.72 9.15 4.47
CA VAL A 62 -4.95 9.93 4.34
C VAL A 62 -6.03 9.34 5.26
N ASP A 63 -6.56 10.17 6.16
CA ASP A 63 -7.79 9.82 6.88
C ASP A 63 -8.96 9.79 5.89
N THR A 64 -9.56 8.62 5.75
CA THR A 64 -10.72 8.41 4.86
C THR A 64 -12.04 8.27 5.62
N GLY A 65 -12.05 8.45 6.94
CA GLY A 65 -13.20 8.37 7.82
C GLY A 65 -13.63 6.94 8.17
N ASP A 66 -13.94 6.71 9.44
CA ASP A 66 -14.21 5.39 9.99
C ASP A 66 -15.37 4.65 9.30
N ASN A 67 -16.46 5.36 9.02
CA ASN A 67 -17.69 4.78 8.46
C ASN A 67 -17.72 4.72 6.93
N SER A 68 -16.60 5.00 6.26
CA SER A 68 -16.53 5.05 4.81
C SER A 68 -16.39 3.67 4.19
N MET A 69 -17.23 3.38 3.20
CA MET A 69 -17.10 2.20 2.34
C MET A 69 -15.99 2.42 1.29
N THR A 70 -15.51 1.35 0.66
CA THR A 70 -14.36 1.34 -0.28
C THR A 70 -14.38 2.47 -1.31
N GLY A 71 -15.49 2.62 -2.05
CA GLY A 71 -15.61 3.69 -3.06
C GLY A 71 -15.57 5.11 -2.47
N GLY A 72 -16.10 5.29 -1.26
CA GLY A 72 -16.03 6.57 -0.54
C GLY A 72 -14.63 6.88 -0.01
N ARG A 73 -13.82 5.86 0.29
CA ARG A 73 -12.40 6.02 0.63
C ARG A 73 -11.60 6.42 -0.61
N LEU A 74 -11.85 5.76 -1.75
CA LEU A 74 -11.23 6.11 -3.03
C LEU A 74 -11.55 7.55 -3.46
N GLY A 75 -12.82 7.97 -3.32
CA GLY A 75 -13.22 9.35 -3.64
C GLY A 75 -12.49 10.42 -2.82
N ARG A 76 -12.09 10.11 -1.57
CA ARG A 76 -11.34 11.06 -0.71
C ARG A 76 -9.88 11.22 -1.12
N VAL A 77 -9.29 10.20 -1.74
CA VAL A 77 -7.91 10.26 -2.25
C VAL A 77 -7.83 10.71 -3.71
N ALA A 78 -8.97 10.94 -4.37
CA ALA A 78 -9.02 11.27 -5.80
C ALA A 78 -8.11 12.45 -6.20
N ASN A 79 -7.95 13.46 -5.33
CA ASN A 79 -7.09 14.62 -5.59
C ASN A 79 -5.60 14.26 -5.79
N TYR A 80 -5.14 13.18 -5.17
CA TYR A 80 -3.75 12.69 -5.30
C TYR A 80 -3.51 11.90 -6.58
N LEU A 81 -4.58 11.53 -7.30
CA LEU A 81 -4.53 10.65 -8.47
C LEU A 81 -4.91 11.37 -9.77
N ARG A 82 -5.24 12.67 -9.71
CA ARG A 82 -5.82 13.42 -10.84
C ARG A 82 -4.90 13.57 -12.04
N GLU A 83 -3.60 13.56 -11.80
CA GLU A 83 -2.57 13.76 -12.84
C GLU A 83 -2.09 12.44 -13.43
N GLU A 84 -2.54 11.31 -12.87
CA GLU A 84 -2.18 9.96 -13.32
C GLU A 84 -3.16 9.48 -14.39
N GLU A 85 -2.65 8.90 -15.47
CA GLU A 85 -3.49 8.27 -16.51
C GLU A 85 -4.24 7.03 -15.97
N ALA A 86 -3.56 6.28 -15.11
CA ALA A 86 -4.09 5.13 -14.39
C ALA A 86 -3.35 4.95 -13.06
N PHE A 87 -3.97 4.26 -12.10
CA PHE A 87 -3.34 3.93 -10.82
C PHE A 87 -3.69 2.49 -10.40
N CYS A 88 -2.81 1.87 -9.63
CA CYS A 88 -3.07 0.56 -9.04
C CYS A 88 -3.92 0.70 -7.77
N PHE A 89 -4.88 -0.21 -7.60
CA PHE A 89 -5.74 -0.26 -6.42
C PHE A 89 -5.93 -1.69 -5.97
N THR A 90 -5.69 -1.95 -4.68
CA THR A 90 -5.82 -3.27 -4.06
C THR A 90 -6.33 -3.11 -2.63
N TYR A 91 -6.84 -4.20 -2.06
CA TYR A 91 -6.99 -4.32 -0.61
C TYR A 91 -5.61 -4.49 0.04
N GLY A 92 -5.49 -4.05 1.29
CA GLY A 92 -4.23 -4.06 2.05
C GLY A 92 -4.14 -5.17 3.09
N ASP A 93 -5.06 -6.13 3.06
CA ASP A 93 -5.07 -7.34 3.87
C ASP A 93 -4.27 -8.50 3.24
#